data_AF-A0A9E0LPS2-F1
#
_entry.id   AF-A0A9E0LPS2-F1
#
_cell.length_a   1.000
_cell.length_b   1.000
_cell.length_c   1.000
_cell.angle_alpha   90.00
_cell.angle_beta   90.00
_cell.angle_gamma   90.00
#
_symmetry.space_group_name_H-M   'P 1'
#
loop_
_entity.id
_entity.type
_entity.pdbx_description
1 polymer ?
#
loop_
_entity_poly.entity_id
_entity_poly.type
_entity_poly.pdbx_seq_one_letter_code
_entity_poly.pdbx_strand_id
1 'polypeptide(L)'
;MRTLTVKETAKVLGVSVRTIQNRLATNELSGKRITNQYGTSEWRVWPNKEITEKLKDFQLDEVSTDGPSEEFRGGDSSAVLEAESVEVDRNYFEETQAPITTIIREMSQQFAEQLSKEKQINLQLQYELKEKDVQLKLLPDFQKQAEDRRLEAETKELEAIALAKQIEAMKTMAAEKAVDLARLNQLETETLPSLERQLEQERLQRERALEEAASKLSALENGKREAEEAKAKLEESLQSEIARLRDEKDDQAKAIESKFDALNQKLEELKKPQASWWKKLLGSSEN
;
A
#
# COMPACT_ATOMS: atom_id res chain seq x y z
N MET A 1 -26.65 -7.47 15.40
CA MET A 1 -27.66 -8.17 14.55
C MET A 1 -27.78 -9.62 15.00
N ARG A 2 -29.02 -10.10 15.27
CA ARG A 2 -29.27 -11.49 15.66
C ARG A 2 -28.96 -12.41 14.47
N THR A 3 -28.15 -13.44 14.68
CA THR A 3 -27.88 -14.47 13.66
C THR A 3 -28.78 -15.67 13.92
N LEU A 4 -29.32 -16.26 12.86
CA LEU A 4 -30.22 -17.41 12.93
C LEU A 4 -29.47 -18.68 12.56
N THR A 5 -29.84 -19.80 13.17
CA THR A 5 -29.36 -21.11 12.73
C THR A 5 -29.97 -21.49 11.37
N VAL A 6 -29.36 -22.43 10.65
CA VAL A 6 -29.93 -22.95 9.39
C VAL A 6 -31.34 -23.52 9.60
N LYS A 7 -31.59 -24.17 10.75
CA LYS A 7 -32.89 -24.75 11.08
C LYS A 7 -33.96 -23.69 11.30
N GLU A 8 -33.63 -22.63 12.06
CA GLU A 8 -34.55 -21.50 12.26
C GLU A 8 -34.82 -20.77 10.95
N THR A 9 -33.77 -20.54 10.13
CA THR A 9 -33.91 -19.87 8.83
C THR A 9 -34.78 -20.67 7.87
N ALA A 10 -34.62 -22.00 7.83
CA ALA A 10 -35.47 -22.90 7.06
C ALA A 10 -36.93 -22.84 7.51
N LYS A 11 -37.18 -22.77 8.83
CA LYS A 11 -38.52 -22.67 9.41
C LYS A 11 -39.19 -21.34 9.08
N VAL A 12 -38.45 -20.23 9.17
CA VAL A 12 -38.94 -18.88 8.86
C VAL A 12 -39.27 -18.72 7.37
N LEU A 13 -38.44 -19.27 6.49
CA LEU A 13 -38.64 -19.19 5.03
C LEU A 13 -39.54 -20.29 4.46
N GLY A 14 -39.94 -21.29 5.26
CA GLY A 14 -40.77 -22.40 4.81
C GLY A 14 -40.10 -23.33 3.79
N VAL A 15 -38.77 -23.38 3.74
CA VAL A 15 -37.99 -24.19 2.79
C VAL A 15 -37.17 -25.26 3.50
N SER A 16 -36.68 -26.26 2.76
CA SER A 16 -35.86 -27.32 3.35
C SER A 16 -34.50 -26.80 3.83
N VAL A 17 -33.93 -27.43 4.86
CA VAL A 17 -32.58 -27.15 5.36
C VAL A 17 -31.52 -27.27 4.25
N ARG A 18 -31.69 -28.25 3.35
CA ARG A 18 -30.80 -28.46 2.19
C ARG A 18 -30.85 -27.31 1.20
N THR A 19 -32.03 -26.73 1.00
CA THR A 19 -32.21 -25.53 0.16
C THR A 19 -31.43 -24.35 0.73
N ILE A 20 -31.47 -24.12 2.05
CA ILE A 20 -30.69 -23.05 2.70
C ILE A 20 -29.18 -23.29 2.57
N GLN A 21 -28.72 -24.53 2.72
CA GLN A 21 -27.31 -24.88 2.53
C GLN A 21 -26.84 -24.63 1.09
N ASN A 22 -27.67 -24.96 0.08
CA ASN A 22 -27.35 -24.67 -1.31
C ASN A 22 -27.32 -23.16 -1.59
N ARG A 23 -28.23 -22.39 -0.99
CA ARG A 23 -28.24 -20.92 -1.09
C ARG A 23 -27.03 -20.27 -0.42
N LEU A 24 -26.53 -20.85 0.67
CA LEU A 24 -25.26 -20.43 1.28
C LEU A 24 -24.07 -20.77 0.39
N ALA A 25 -24.07 -21.94 -0.26
CA ALA A 25 -22.99 -22.36 -1.16
C ALA A 25 -22.95 -21.54 -2.47
N THR A 26 -24.10 -21.06 -2.93
CA THR A 26 -24.25 -20.21 -4.13
C THR A 26 -24.16 -18.71 -3.82
N ASN A 27 -23.87 -18.32 -2.57
CA ASN A 27 -23.78 -16.95 -2.07
C ASN A 27 -25.08 -16.11 -2.19
N GLU A 28 -26.24 -16.74 -2.40
CA GLU A 28 -27.54 -16.07 -2.34
C GLU A 28 -27.93 -15.68 -0.90
N LEU A 29 -27.47 -16.46 0.08
CA LEU A 29 -27.54 -16.16 1.50
C LEU A 29 -26.15 -16.00 2.07
N SER A 30 -25.98 -15.06 2.98
CA SER A 30 -24.71 -14.78 3.64
C SER A 30 -24.72 -15.30 5.08
N GLY A 31 -23.62 -15.90 5.50
CA GLY A 31 -23.52 -16.50 6.83
C GLY A 31 -22.09 -16.86 7.20
N LYS A 32 -21.89 -17.23 8.47
CA LYS A 32 -20.61 -17.68 9.00
C LYS A 32 -20.76 -19.00 9.74
N ARG A 33 -19.73 -19.83 9.71
CA ARG A 33 -19.68 -21.09 10.45
C ARG A 33 -19.16 -20.83 11.87
N ILE A 34 -19.93 -21.24 12.89
CA ILE A 34 -19.59 -21.07 14.30
C ILE A 34 -19.70 -22.42 14.99
N THR A 35 -18.76 -22.72 15.89
CA THR A 35 -18.83 -23.92 16.72
C THR A 35 -19.85 -23.71 17.86
N ASN A 36 -20.81 -24.61 17.97
CA ASN A 36 -21.84 -24.58 19.02
C ASN A 36 -21.24 -25.06 20.37
N GLN A 37 -21.97 -24.89 21.48
CA GLN A 37 -21.60 -25.33 22.83
C GLN A 37 -21.29 -26.84 22.94
N TYR A 38 -21.73 -27.64 21.95
CA TYR A 38 -21.47 -29.07 21.83
C TYR A 38 -20.30 -29.41 20.87
N GLY A 39 -19.47 -28.44 20.48
CA GLY A 39 -18.29 -28.67 19.64
C GLY A 39 -18.58 -28.92 18.15
N THR A 40 -19.84 -28.89 17.73
CA THR A 40 -20.23 -29.10 16.32
C THR A 40 -20.30 -27.77 15.57
N SER A 41 -19.70 -27.71 14.38
CA SER A 41 -19.68 -26.49 13.56
C SER A 41 -20.99 -26.30 12.79
N GLU A 42 -21.79 -25.32 13.20
CA GLU A 42 -23.08 -24.98 12.60
C GLU A 42 -22.99 -23.68 11.78
N TRP A 43 -23.76 -23.60 10.69
CA TRP A 43 -23.89 -22.37 9.91
C TRP A 43 -24.87 -21.41 10.58
N ARG A 44 -24.43 -20.16 10.77
CA ARG A 44 -25.27 -19.05 11.22
C ARG A 44 -25.49 -18.07 10.08
N VAL A 45 -26.75 -17.86 9.73
CA VAL A 45 -27.17 -17.04 8.59
C VAL A 45 -27.45 -15.61 9.08
N TRP A 46 -27.01 -14.63 8.30
CA TRP A 46 -27.37 -13.24 8.51
C TRP A 46 -28.76 -12.96 7.93
N PRO A 47 -29.67 -12.33 8.69
CA PRO A 47 -31.00 -12.00 8.16
C PRO A 47 -30.91 -11.07 6.95
N ASN A 48 -31.42 -11.53 5.81
CA ASN A 48 -31.62 -10.72 4.61
C ASN A 48 -33.06 -10.17 4.59
N LYS A 49 -33.40 -9.27 3.66
CA LYS A 49 -34.72 -8.59 3.61
C LYS A 49 -35.90 -9.58 3.69
N GLU A 50 -35.83 -10.68 2.95
CA GLU A 50 -36.83 -11.77 2.94
C GLU A 50 -36.99 -12.43 4.33
N ILE A 51 -35.87 -12.70 5.02
CA ILE A 51 -35.86 -13.32 6.35
C ILE A 51 -36.42 -12.33 7.37
N THR A 52 -36.07 -11.05 7.29
CA THR A 52 -36.54 -10.05 8.26
C THR A 52 -38.03 -9.74 8.13
N GLU A 53 -38.60 -9.86 6.93
CA GLU A 53 -40.04 -9.72 6.72
C GLU A 53 -40.78 -10.94 7.30
N LYS A 54 -40.35 -12.16 6.96
CA LYS A 54 -40.97 -13.39 7.46
C LYS A 54 -40.77 -13.61 8.95
N LEU A 55 -39.70 -13.09 9.55
CA LEU A 55 -39.44 -13.17 10.98
C LEU A 55 -40.38 -12.28 11.79
N LYS A 56 -40.91 -11.19 11.22
CA LYS A 56 -41.93 -10.35 11.87
C LYS A 56 -43.29 -11.05 11.95
N ASP A 57 -43.59 -11.90 10.99
CA ASP A 57 -44.82 -12.69 10.93
C ASP A 57 -44.75 -13.96 11.79
N PHE A 58 -43.58 -14.29 12.36
CA PHE A 58 -43.33 -15.53 13.10
C PHE A 58 -43.40 -15.29 14.62
N GLN A 59 -44.60 -15.41 15.21
CA GLN A 59 -44.78 -15.43 16.67
C GLN A 59 -44.39 -16.80 17.26
N LEU A 60 -43.56 -16.79 18.32
CA LEU A 60 -43.24 -17.99 19.11
C LEU A 60 -44.05 -17.95 20.41
N ASP A 61 -44.87 -18.99 20.63
CA ASP A 61 -45.41 -19.34 21.94
C ASP A 61 -44.27 -19.77 22.87
N GLU A 62 -44.07 -19.05 23.97
CA GLU A 62 -43.23 -19.44 25.10
C GLU A 62 -43.93 -20.52 25.94
N VAL A 63 -43.28 -21.66 26.12
CA VAL A 63 -43.73 -22.72 27.04
C VAL A 63 -43.03 -22.53 28.38
N SER A 64 -43.86 -22.30 29.40
CA SER A 64 -43.60 -22.32 30.84
C SER A 64 -42.95 -23.62 31.33
N THR A 65 -42.10 -23.50 32.35
CA THR A 65 -42.00 -24.53 33.42
C THR A 65 -41.98 -23.84 34.77
N ASP A 66 -43.12 -23.96 35.41
CA ASP A 66 -43.50 -23.56 36.76
C ASP A 66 -43.09 -24.64 37.78
N GLY A 67 -42.97 -24.27 39.05
CA GLY A 67 -42.97 -25.22 40.16
C GLY A 67 -42.21 -24.79 41.43
N PRO A 68 -42.90 -24.17 42.42
CA PRO A 68 -42.52 -24.19 43.82
C PRO A 68 -43.39 -25.19 44.61
N SER A 69 -42.80 -26.04 45.44
CA SER A 69 -43.53 -26.96 46.33
C SER A 69 -43.54 -26.48 47.79
N GLU A 70 -44.73 -26.07 48.22
CA GLU A 70 -45.41 -26.14 49.52
C GLU A 70 -44.63 -26.25 50.85
N GLU A 71 -44.88 -25.24 51.70
CA GLU A 71 -44.68 -25.25 53.16
C GLU A 71 -45.68 -26.20 53.86
N PHE A 72 -45.14 -27.12 54.66
CA PHE A 72 -45.92 -27.95 55.58
C PHE A 72 -46.12 -27.21 56.92
N ARG A 73 -47.35 -26.72 57.17
CA ARG A 73 -47.83 -26.30 58.49
C ARG A 73 -48.53 -27.47 59.20
N GLY A 74 -47.87 -28.09 60.17
CA GLY A 74 -48.52 -28.76 61.29
C GLY A 74 -48.34 -27.86 62.52
N GLY A 75 -49.35 -27.52 63.31
CA GLY A 75 -50.55 -28.28 63.64
C GLY A 75 -50.59 -28.33 65.17
N ASP A 76 -51.14 -27.27 65.75
CA ASP A 76 -51.39 -27.12 67.19
C ASP A 76 -52.15 -28.35 67.72
N SER A 77 -51.69 -28.92 68.82
CA SER A 77 -52.43 -29.92 69.59
C SER A 77 -52.30 -29.61 71.06
N SER A 78 -53.11 -28.64 71.48
CA SER A 78 -53.51 -28.44 72.86
C SER A 78 -54.41 -29.59 73.29
N ALA A 79 -53.83 -30.58 73.97
CA ALA A 79 -54.57 -31.58 74.74
C ALA A 79 -54.38 -31.24 76.23
N VAL A 80 -55.34 -30.49 76.76
CA VAL A 80 -55.49 -30.23 78.20
C VAL A 80 -55.98 -31.54 78.83
N LEU A 81 -55.10 -32.22 79.55
CA LEU A 81 -55.47 -33.32 80.45
C LEU A 81 -55.71 -32.73 81.84
N GLU A 82 -56.96 -32.85 82.31
CA GLU A 82 -57.35 -32.68 83.70
C GLU A 82 -56.58 -33.71 84.55
N ALA A 83 -55.62 -33.22 85.34
CA ALA A 83 -54.98 -34.02 86.38
C ALA A 83 -55.86 -33.95 87.64
N GLU A 84 -56.57 -35.04 87.88
CA GLU A 84 -57.26 -35.36 89.13
C GLU A 84 -56.26 -35.28 90.29
N SER A 85 -56.44 -34.29 91.18
CA SER A 85 -55.58 -34.10 92.35
C SER A 85 -55.96 -35.11 93.43
N VAL A 86 -55.25 -36.24 93.46
CA VAL A 86 -55.30 -37.20 94.56
C VAL A 86 -54.56 -36.58 95.76
N GLU A 87 -55.29 -36.31 96.84
CA GLU A 87 -54.72 -35.99 98.15
C GLU A 87 -54.02 -37.25 98.69
N VAL A 88 -52.71 -37.32 98.46
CA VAL A 88 -51.85 -38.35 99.04
C VAL A 88 -51.42 -37.90 100.44
N ASP A 89 -51.72 -38.75 101.40
CA ASP A 89 -51.39 -38.66 102.82
C ASP A 89 -49.89 -38.38 103.03
N ARG A 90 -49.58 -37.24 103.66
CA ARG A 90 -48.25 -36.59 103.63
C ARG A 90 -47.22 -37.15 104.61
N ASN A 91 -47.55 -38.21 105.37
CA ASN A 91 -46.73 -38.69 106.50
C ASN A 91 -46.32 -40.18 106.45
N TYR A 92 -46.38 -40.84 105.29
CA TYR A 92 -46.00 -42.27 105.17
C TYR A 92 -45.02 -42.60 104.02
N PHE A 93 -44.40 -41.58 103.40
CA PHE A 93 -43.63 -41.73 102.16
C PHE A 93 -42.24 -41.05 102.16
N GLU A 94 -41.68 -40.68 103.32
CA GLU A 94 -40.34 -40.06 103.36
C GLU A 94 -39.19 -41.08 103.27
N GLU A 95 -39.41 -42.37 103.59
CA GLU A 95 -38.32 -43.36 103.69
C GLU A 95 -38.16 -44.27 102.45
N THR A 96 -39.17 -44.37 101.57
CA THR A 96 -39.10 -45.16 100.31
C THR A 96 -39.00 -44.33 99.03
N GLN A 97 -39.16 -43.00 99.11
CA GLN A 97 -38.94 -42.08 97.98
C GLN A 97 -37.48 -41.64 97.84
N ALA A 98 -36.64 -41.77 98.87
CA ALA A 98 -35.21 -41.43 98.80
C ALA A 98 -34.46 -42.11 97.62
N PRO A 99 -34.62 -43.42 97.34
CA PRO A 99 -33.96 -44.04 96.19
C PRO A 99 -34.54 -43.58 94.85
N ILE A 100 -35.87 -43.42 94.74
CA ILE A 100 -36.53 -43.00 93.49
C ILE A 100 -36.21 -41.54 93.16
N THR A 101 -36.22 -40.65 94.14
CA THR A 101 -35.84 -39.25 93.96
C THR A 101 -34.36 -39.09 93.61
N THR A 102 -33.50 -39.99 94.08
CA THR A 102 -32.08 -40.03 93.68
C THR A 102 -31.93 -40.45 92.22
N ILE A 103 -32.64 -41.49 91.78
CA ILE A 103 -32.65 -41.93 90.38
C ILE A 103 -33.24 -40.84 89.45
N ILE A 104 -34.35 -40.21 89.85
CA ILE A 104 -34.95 -39.10 89.09
C ILE A 104 -33.99 -37.90 89.02
N ARG A 105 -33.26 -37.60 90.11
CA ARG A 105 -32.25 -36.54 90.14
C ARG A 105 -31.08 -36.85 89.20
N GLU A 106 -30.57 -38.07 89.20
CA GLU A 106 -29.49 -38.50 88.29
C GLU A 106 -29.95 -38.48 86.83
N MET A 107 -31.14 -39.00 86.52
CA MET A 107 -31.71 -38.91 85.16
C MET A 107 -31.92 -37.45 84.74
N SER A 108 -32.44 -36.60 85.64
CA SER A 108 -32.63 -35.18 85.36
C SER A 108 -31.30 -34.45 85.14
N GLN A 109 -30.25 -34.82 85.87
CA GLN A 109 -28.89 -34.31 85.66
C GLN A 109 -28.34 -34.76 84.30
N GLN A 110 -28.49 -36.02 83.92
CA GLN A 110 -28.07 -36.52 82.61
C GLN A 110 -28.81 -35.83 81.46
N PHE A 111 -30.13 -35.62 81.59
CA PHE A 111 -30.90 -34.85 80.61
C PHE A 111 -30.48 -33.39 80.56
N ALA A 112 -30.22 -32.74 81.70
CA ALA A 112 -29.72 -31.38 81.74
C ALA A 112 -28.33 -31.25 81.09
N GLU A 113 -27.44 -32.23 81.32
CA GLU A 113 -26.13 -32.30 80.68
C GLU A 113 -26.25 -32.50 79.17
N GLN A 114 -27.07 -33.44 78.70
CA GLN A 114 -27.32 -33.65 77.27
C GLN A 114 -27.91 -32.40 76.62
N LEU A 115 -28.90 -31.78 77.24
CA LEU A 115 -29.52 -30.55 76.75
C LEU A 115 -28.52 -29.38 76.72
N SER A 116 -27.58 -29.31 77.68
CA SER A 116 -26.53 -28.29 77.69
C SER A 116 -25.51 -28.50 76.56
N LYS A 117 -25.10 -29.74 76.30
CA LYS A 117 -24.23 -30.13 75.18
C LYS A 117 -24.90 -29.83 73.84
N GLU A 118 -26.18 -30.18 73.70
CA GLU A 118 -26.95 -29.91 72.49
C GLU A 118 -27.12 -28.41 72.23
N LYS A 119 -27.36 -27.60 73.27
CA LYS A 119 -27.37 -26.14 73.15
C LYS A 119 -26.01 -25.59 72.71
N GLN A 120 -24.92 -26.11 73.25
CA GLN A 120 -23.57 -25.69 72.87
C GLN A 120 -23.26 -26.02 71.41
N ILE A 121 -23.62 -27.22 70.94
CA ILE A 121 -23.49 -27.64 69.54
C ILE A 121 -24.34 -26.75 68.64
N ASN A 122 -25.60 -26.50 68.99
CA ASN A 122 -26.47 -25.62 68.21
C ASN A 122 -25.91 -24.20 68.10
N LEU A 123 -25.33 -23.65 69.17
CA LEU A 123 -24.68 -22.34 69.11
C LEU A 123 -23.48 -22.37 68.14
N GLN A 124 -22.65 -23.40 68.18
CA GLN A 124 -21.52 -23.55 67.26
C GLN A 124 -21.98 -23.63 65.80
N LEU A 125 -22.99 -24.46 65.52
CA LEU A 125 -23.58 -24.58 64.18
C LEU A 125 -24.19 -23.26 63.70
N GLN A 126 -24.83 -22.49 64.58
CA GLN A 126 -25.33 -21.17 64.24
C GLN A 126 -24.22 -20.16 63.92
N TYR A 127 -23.09 -20.21 64.61
CA TYR A 127 -21.93 -19.38 64.27
C TYR A 127 -21.33 -19.78 62.93
N GLU A 128 -21.17 -21.07 62.67
CA GLU A 128 -20.65 -21.56 61.39
C GLU A 128 -21.58 -21.18 60.23
N LEU A 129 -22.90 -21.36 60.39
CA LEU A 129 -23.87 -20.93 59.38
C LEU A 129 -23.77 -19.43 59.08
N LYS A 130 -23.66 -18.59 60.11
CA LYS A 130 -23.48 -17.13 59.93
C LYS A 130 -22.18 -16.81 59.21
N GLU A 131 -21.09 -17.50 59.52
CA GLU A 131 -19.82 -17.30 58.85
C GLU A 131 -19.90 -17.70 57.37
N LYS A 132 -20.51 -18.86 57.08
CA LYS A 132 -20.74 -19.33 55.71
C LYS A 132 -21.67 -18.39 54.94
N ASP A 133 -22.72 -17.87 55.57
CA ASP A 133 -23.62 -16.88 54.97
C ASP A 133 -22.88 -15.59 54.58
N VAL A 134 -21.95 -15.12 55.43
CA VAL A 134 -21.09 -13.97 55.12
C VAL A 134 -20.16 -14.30 53.96
N GLN A 135 -19.52 -15.47 53.95
CA GLN A 135 -18.66 -15.90 52.85
C GLN A 135 -19.45 -15.99 51.52
N LEU A 136 -20.64 -16.58 51.54
CA LEU A 136 -21.53 -16.68 50.38
C LEU A 136 -21.93 -15.30 49.86
N LYS A 137 -22.20 -14.34 50.75
CA LYS A 137 -22.52 -12.95 50.38
C LYS A 137 -21.32 -12.21 49.76
N LEU A 138 -20.09 -12.59 50.08
CA LEU A 138 -18.87 -12.00 49.54
C LEU A 138 -18.45 -12.59 48.18
N LEU A 139 -18.94 -13.79 47.83
CA LEU A 139 -18.58 -14.45 46.56
C LEU A 139 -18.89 -13.60 45.31
N PRO A 140 -20.06 -12.92 45.21
CA PRO A 140 -20.36 -12.04 44.08
C PRO A 140 -19.35 -10.91 43.92
N ASP A 141 -18.89 -10.32 45.04
CA ASP A 141 -17.92 -9.23 45.01
C ASP A 141 -16.53 -9.72 44.54
N PHE A 142 -16.11 -10.92 44.95
CA PHE A 142 -14.88 -11.52 44.45
C PHE A 142 -14.96 -11.91 42.97
N GLN A 143 -16.10 -12.43 42.52
CA GLN A 143 -16.34 -12.71 41.11
C GLN A 143 -16.26 -11.44 40.27
N LYS A 144 -16.95 -10.38 40.72
CA LYS A 144 -16.92 -9.07 40.07
C LYS A 144 -15.49 -8.51 40.03
N GLN A 145 -14.75 -8.55 41.14
CA GLN A 145 -13.37 -8.07 41.17
C GLN A 145 -12.45 -8.88 40.24
N ALA A 146 -12.65 -10.20 40.13
CA ALA A 146 -11.88 -11.03 39.21
C ALA A 146 -12.20 -10.71 37.74
N GLU A 147 -13.48 -10.47 37.42
CA GLU A 147 -13.91 -10.04 36.09
C GLU A 147 -13.36 -8.66 35.73
N ASP A 148 -13.45 -7.68 36.64
CA ASP A 148 -12.91 -6.33 36.46
C ASP A 148 -11.40 -6.38 36.20
N ARG A 149 -10.64 -7.17 36.98
CA ARG A 149 -9.20 -7.37 36.74
C ARG A 149 -8.90 -8.03 35.40
N ARG A 150 -9.73 -8.99 34.97
CA ARG A 150 -9.58 -9.64 33.67
C ARG A 150 -9.82 -8.64 32.54
N LEU A 151 -10.88 -7.84 32.65
CA LEU A 151 -11.20 -6.79 31.67
C LEU A 151 -10.10 -5.74 31.61
N GLU A 152 -9.59 -5.28 32.75
CA GLU A 152 -8.47 -4.34 32.80
C GLU A 152 -7.19 -4.90 32.15
N ALA A 153 -6.91 -6.19 32.35
CA ALA A 153 -5.77 -6.85 31.71
C ALA A 153 -5.97 -6.93 30.19
N GLU A 154 -7.16 -7.32 29.74
CA GLU A 154 -7.50 -7.38 28.31
C GLU A 154 -7.40 -5.99 27.65
N THR A 155 -7.89 -4.92 28.29
CA THR A 155 -7.76 -3.57 27.74
C THR A 155 -6.31 -3.12 27.66
N LYS A 156 -5.49 -3.42 28.68
CA LYS A 156 -4.05 -3.09 28.67
C LYS A 156 -3.30 -3.86 27.59
N GLU A 157 -3.65 -5.12 27.35
CA GLU A 157 -3.08 -5.92 26.26
C GLU A 157 -3.45 -5.34 24.90
N LEU A 158 -4.71 -4.96 24.69
CA LEU A 158 -5.15 -4.33 23.45
C LEU A 158 -4.46 -2.98 23.20
N GLU A 159 -4.28 -2.16 24.25
CA GLU A 159 -3.52 -0.92 24.18
C GLU A 159 -2.05 -1.18 23.84
N ALA A 160 -1.41 -2.18 24.46
CA ALA A 160 -0.03 -2.55 24.16
C ALA A 160 0.14 -3.04 22.71
N ILE A 161 -0.80 -3.84 22.20
CA ILE A 161 -0.81 -4.29 20.80
C ILE A 161 -0.98 -3.09 19.84
N ALA A 162 -1.90 -2.18 20.15
CA ALA A 162 -2.13 -0.99 19.34
C ALA A 162 -0.88 -0.08 19.29
N LEU A 163 -0.24 0.16 20.44
CA LEU A 163 1.00 0.93 20.52
C LEU A 163 2.16 0.24 19.81
N ALA A 164 2.30 -1.09 19.96
CA ALA A 164 3.32 -1.86 19.25
C ALA A 164 3.15 -1.75 17.73
N LYS A 165 1.90 -1.85 17.23
CA LYS A 165 1.57 -1.67 15.81
C LYS A 165 1.88 -0.26 15.33
N GLN A 166 1.62 0.77 16.14
CA GLN A 166 1.95 2.15 15.80
C GLN A 166 3.48 2.36 15.72
N ILE A 167 4.24 1.78 16.64
CA ILE A 167 5.71 1.83 16.63
C ILE A 167 6.27 1.12 15.39
N GLU A 168 5.73 -0.04 15.03
CA GLU A 168 6.14 -0.77 13.82
C GLU A 168 5.83 0.03 12.54
N ALA A 169 4.65 0.65 12.45
CA ALA A 169 4.31 1.55 11.36
C ALA A 169 5.27 2.76 11.27
N MET A 170 5.66 3.35 12.41
CA MET A 170 6.65 4.44 12.41
C MET A 170 8.05 3.96 12.02
N LYS A 171 8.47 2.77 12.44
CA LYS A 171 9.77 2.18 12.08
C LYS A 171 9.85 1.86 10.60
N THR A 172 8.78 1.32 10.01
CA THR A 172 8.71 1.04 8.57
C THR A 172 8.79 2.32 7.76
N MET A 173 8.00 3.35 8.12
CA MET A 173 8.10 4.68 7.48
C MET A 173 9.49 5.31 7.64
N ALA A 174 10.14 5.17 8.79
CA ALA A 174 11.49 5.68 9.00
C ALA A 174 12.53 4.94 8.14
N ALA A 175 12.39 3.62 7.98
CA ALA A 175 13.25 2.81 7.12
C ALA A 175 13.09 3.19 5.64
N GLU A 176 11.85 3.35 5.16
CA GLU A 176 11.56 3.83 3.80
C GLU A 176 12.20 5.21 3.55
N LYS A 177 12.00 6.16 4.46
CA LYS A 177 12.63 7.49 4.38
C LYS A 177 14.16 7.41 4.39
N ALA A 178 14.75 6.51 5.15
CA ALA A 178 16.20 6.32 5.18
C ALA A 178 16.73 5.80 3.84
N VAL A 179 16.00 4.89 3.19
CA VAL A 179 16.34 4.39 1.85
C VAL A 179 16.24 5.51 0.81
N ASP A 180 15.17 6.32 0.86
CA ASP A 180 15.00 7.45 -0.06
C ASP A 180 16.10 8.50 0.12
N LEU A 181 16.46 8.82 1.36
CA LEU A 181 17.58 9.72 1.66
C LEU A 181 18.92 9.16 1.18
N ALA A 182 19.16 7.86 1.33
CA ALA A 182 20.36 7.22 0.81
C ALA A 182 20.42 7.29 -0.73
N ARG A 183 19.29 7.05 -1.40
CA ARG A 183 19.18 7.17 -2.86
C ARG A 183 19.39 8.61 -3.33
N LEU A 184 18.82 9.57 -2.62
CA LEU A 184 18.99 11.00 -2.94
C LEU A 184 20.45 11.43 -2.78
N ASN A 185 21.11 11.01 -1.69
CA ASN A 185 22.54 11.25 -1.49
C ASN A 185 23.39 10.62 -2.60
N GLN A 186 23.09 9.38 -3.04
CA GLN A 186 23.79 8.77 -4.18
C GLN A 186 23.60 9.57 -5.47
N LEU A 187 22.38 10.04 -5.73
CA LEU A 187 22.11 10.87 -6.90
C LEU A 187 22.91 12.18 -6.85
N GLU A 188 22.93 12.86 -5.70
CA GLU A 188 23.62 14.14 -5.50
C GLU A 188 25.15 14.02 -5.53
N THR A 189 25.71 12.96 -4.94
CA THR A 189 27.16 12.84 -4.75
C THR A 189 27.86 12.09 -5.88
N GLU A 190 27.19 11.15 -6.54
CA GLU A 190 27.81 10.31 -7.57
C GLU A 190 27.27 10.66 -8.95
N THR A 191 25.94 10.64 -9.13
CA THR A 191 25.37 10.72 -10.48
C THR A 191 25.42 12.13 -11.07
N LEU A 192 25.05 13.16 -10.29
CA LEU A 192 25.06 14.54 -10.77
C LEU A 192 26.48 15.00 -11.14
N PRO A 193 27.51 14.81 -10.29
CA PRO A 193 28.87 15.24 -10.64
C PRO A 193 29.45 14.48 -11.82
N SER A 194 29.07 13.21 -12.01
CA SER A 194 29.48 12.42 -13.17
C SER A 194 28.87 12.96 -14.46
N LEU A 195 27.57 13.26 -14.45
CA LEU A 195 26.86 13.86 -15.59
C LEU A 195 27.38 15.28 -15.90
N GLU A 196 27.64 16.10 -14.89
CA GLU A 196 28.24 17.42 -15.07
C GLU A 196 29.63 17.33 -15.73
N ARG A 197 30.48 16.39 -15.28
CA ARG A 197 31.78 16.14 -15.91
C ARG A 197 31.64 15.68 -17.36
N GLN A 198 30.70 14.79 -17.66
CA GLN A 198 30.45 14.34 -19.04
C GLN A 198 29.98 15.49 -19.93
N LEU A 199 29.06 16.33 -19.44
CA LEU A 199 28.57 17.50 -20.17
C LEU A 199 29.69 18.50 -20.45
N GLU A 200 30.56 18.75 -19.47
CA GLU A 200 31.70 19.65 -19.63
C GLU A 200 32.73 19.09 -20.62
N GLN A 201 33.01 17.79 -20.56
CA GLN A 201 33.87 17.12 -21.54
C GLN A 201 33.31 17.20 -22.96
N GLU A 202 32.01 16.97 -23.14
CA GLU A 202 31.37 17.13 -24.46
C GLU A 202 31.43 18.57 -24.97
N ARG A 203 31.22 19.57 -24.09
CA ARG A 203 31.33 20.98 -24.45
C ARG A 203 32.72 21.32 -24.92
N LEU A 204 33.74 20.91 -24.16
CA LEU A 204 35.14 21.13 -24.51
C LEU A 204 35.52 20.44 -25.83
N GLN A 205 35.04 19.21 -26.06
CA GLN A 205 35.25 18.50 -27.32
C GLN A 205 34.59 19.22 -28.51
N ARG A 206 33.35 19.70 -28.34
CA ARG A 206 32.65 20.48 -29.38
C ARG A 206 33.35 21.81 -29.67
N GLU A 207 33.83 22.50 -28.64
CA GLU A 207 34.57 23.76 -28.78
C GLU A 207 35.87 23.55 -29.57
N ARG A 208 36.66 22.52 -29.23
CA ARG A 208 37.87 22.17 -29.99
C ARG A 208 37.54 21.80 -31.44
N ALA A 209 36.48 21.03 -31.67
CA ALA A 209 36.06 20.67 -33.03
C ALA A 209 35.62 21.90 -33.84
N LEU A 210 34.96 22.88 -33.21
CA LEU A 210 34.59 24.15 -33.83
C LEU A 210 35.83 25.00 -34.17
N GLU A 211 36.82 25.05 -33.29
CA GLU A 211 38.07 25.78 -33.54
C GLU A 211 38.90 25.12 -34.66
N GLU A 212 38.97 23.78 -34.68
CA GLU A 212 39.57 23.04 -35.78
C GLU A 212 38.81 23.24 -37.11
N ALA A 213 37.48 23.31 -37.09
CA ALA A 213 36.69 23.59 -38.28
C ALA A 213 36.89 25.03 -38.77
N ALA A 214 36.94 26.00 -37.85
CA ALA A 214 37.17 27.41 -38.16
C ALA A 214 38.56 27.63 -38.75
N SER A 215 39.60 27.00 -38.20
CA SER A 215 40.96 27.07 -38.75
C SER A 215 41.06 26.44 -40.15
N LYS A 216 40.40 25.29 -40.38
CA LYS A 216 40.31 24.67 -41.72
C LYS A 216 39.58 25.56 -42.72
N LEU A 217 38.47 26.19 -42.32
CA LEU A 217 37.74 27.14 -43.18
C LEU A 217 38.62 28.34 -43.54
N SER A 218 39.29 28.94 -42.56
CA SER A 218 40.22 30.04 -42.80
C SER A 218 41.35 29.66 -43.78
N ALA A 219 41.92 28.46 -43.63
CA ALA A 219 42.95 27.96 -44.54
C ALA A 219 42.41 27.76 -45.97
N LEU A 220 41.19 27.24 -46.12
CA LEU A 220 40.53 27.07 -47.42
C LEU A 220 40.17 28.41 -48.07
N GLU A 221 39.70 29.39 -47.31
CA GLU A 221 39.41 30.74 -47.80
C GLU A 221 40.67 31.43 -48.31
N ASN A 222 41.78 31.33 -47.57
CA ASN A 222 43.07 31.85 -48.01
C ASN A 222 43.56 31.14 -49.27
N GLY A 223 43.49 29.80 -49.32
CA GLY A 223 43.87 29.04 -50.51
C GLY A 223 43.01 29.36 -51.73
N LYS A 224 41.70 29.60 -51.54
CA LYS A 224 40.80 30.05 -52.60
C LYS A 224 41.21 31.42 -53.13
N ARG A 225 41.53 32.36 -52.23
CA ARG A 225 41.97 33.71 -52.59
C ARG A 225 43.28 33.67 -53.38
N GLU A 226 44.27 32.90 -52.91
CA GLU A 226 45.54 32.71 -53.62
C GLU A 226 45.33 32.10 -55.01
N ALA A 227 44.42 31.13 -55.14
CA ALA A 227 44.07 30.52 -56.42
C ALA A 227 43.37 31.52 -57.36
N GLU A 228 42.47 32.36 -56.85
CA GLU A 228 41.83 33.44 -57.62
C GLU A 228 42.84 34.48 -58.09
N GLU A 229 43.79 34.89 -57.24
CA GLU A 229 44.86 35.81 -57.60
C GLU A 229 45.82 35.21 -58.64
N ALA A 230 46.18 33.93 -58.51
CA ALA A 230 46.98 33.22 -59.50
C ALA A 230 46.25 33.09 -60.84
N LYS A 231 44.94 32.82 -60.82
CA LYS A 231 44.10 32.79 -62.02
C LYS A 231 44.05 34.14 -62.71
N ALA A 232 43.84 35.22 -61.95
CA ALA A 232 43.81 36.58 -62.48
C ALA A 232 45.13 36.97 -63.15
N LYS A 233 46.28 36.67 -62.52
CA LYS A 233 47.62 36.90 -63.09
C LYS A 233 47.85 36.10 -64.39
N LEU A 234 47.38 34.86 -64.42
CA LEU A 234 47.50 34.01 -65.61
C LEU A 234 46.58 34.50 -66.74
N GLU A 235 45.36 34.93 -66.43
CA GLU A 235 44.45 35.56 -67.39
C GLU A 235 45.03 36.86 -67.95
N GLU A 236 45.62 37.72 -67.11
CA GLU A 236 46.31 38.95 -67.55
C GLU A 236 47.50 38.65 -68.46
N SER A 237 48.35 37.69 -68.08
CA SER A 237 49.48 37.22 -68.90
C SER A 237 49.00 36.71 -70.26
N LEU A 238 47.96 35.86 -70.30
CA LEU A 238 47.38 35.37 -71.54
C LEU A 238 46.79 36.49 -72.40
N GLN A 239 46.10 37.47 -71.81
CA GLN A 239 45.57 38.62 -72.54
C GLN A 239 46.69 39.47 -73.15
N SER A 240 47.78 39.69 -72.40
CA SER A 240 48.95 40.42 -72.90
C SER A 240 49.62 39.69 -74.07
N GLU A 241 49.75 38.36 -74.00
CA GLU A 241 50.32 37.55 -75.07
C GLU A 241 49.40 37.53 -76.30
N ILE A 242 48.07 37.45 -76.11
CA ILE A 242 47.10 37.59 -77.22
C ILE A 242 47.22 38.95 -77.89
N ALA A 243 47.37 40.04 -77.12
CA ALA A 243 47.55 41.37 -77.67
C ALA A 243 48.85 41.47 -78.48
N ARG A 244 49.96 40.97 -77.92
CA ARG A 244 51.27 40.92 -78.62
C ARG A 244 51.19 40.12 -79.93
N LEU A 245 50.55 38.96 -79.92
CA LEU A 245 50.38 38.13 -81.12
C LEU A 245 49.46 38.78 -82.15
N ARG A 246 48.49 39.60 -81.74
CA ARG A 246 47.66 40.40 -82.67
C ARG A 246 48.50 41.49 -83.33
N ASP A 247 49.26 42.25 -82.54
CA ASP A 247 50.14 43.30 -83.07
C ASP A 247 51.17 42.71 -84.04
N GLU A 248 51.79 41.58 -83.69
CA GLU A 248 52.74 40.88 -84.56
C GLU A 248 52.07 40.39 -85.86
N LYS A 249 50.82 39.89 -85.79
CA LYS A 249 50.06 39.52 -86.99
C LYS A 249 49.67 40.72 -87.85
N ASP A 250 49.31 41.84 -87.25
CA ASP A 250 48.98 43.08 -87.97
C ASP A 250 50.21 43.65 -88.68
N ASP A 251 51.39 43.61 -88.04
CA ASP A 251 52.64 44.02 -88.65
C ASP A 251 53.07 43.07 -89.78
N GLN A 252 52.89 41.75 -89.60
CA GLN A 252 53.07 40.79 -90.69
C GLN A 252 52.12 41.06 -91.85
N ALA A 253 50.85 41.38 -91.58
CA ALA A 253 49.87 41.71 -92.61
C ALA A 253 50.28 42.98 -93.40
N LYS A 254 50.67 44.06 -92.72
CA LYS A 254 51.19 45.28 -93.36
C LYS A 254 52.45 45.01 -94.19
N ALA A 255 53.36 44.18 -93.67
CA ALA A 255 54.56 43.80 -94.41
C ALA A 255 54.24 42.99 -95.67
N ILE A 256 53.23 42.11 -95.62
CA ILE A 256 52.73 41.38 -96.79
C ILE A 256 52.06 42.34 -97.77
N GLU A 257 51.21 43.26 -97.30
CA GLU A 257 50.54 44.27 -98.12
C GLU A 257 51.57 45.16 -98.84
N SER A 258 52.57 45.68 -98.12
CA SER A 258 53.67 46.45 -98.71
C SER A 258 54.46 45.65 -99.76
N LYS A 259 54.74 44.36 -99.52
CA LYS A 259 55.38 43.48 -100.52
C LYS A 259 54.47 43.26 -101.73
N PHE A 260 53.17 43.11 -101.51
CA PHE A 260 52.18 42.94 -102.58
C PHE A 260 52.07 44.21 -103.43
N ASP A 261 52.04 45.39 -102.82
CA ASP A 261 52.06 46.68 -103.51
C ASP A 261 53.35 46.88 -104.31
N ALA A 262 54.50 46.53 -103.76
CA ALA A 262 55.78 46.58 -104.47
C ALA A 262 55.80 45.62 -105.68
N LEU A 263 55.22 44.42 -105.55
CA LEU A 263 55.06 43.49 -106.66
C LEU A 263 54.09 44.03 -107.71
N ASN A 264 52.96 44.63 -107.31
CA ASN A 264 52.02 45.29 -108.21
C ASN A 264 52.68 46.46 -108.96
N GLN A 265 53.47 47.29 -108.29
CA GLN A 265 54.24 48.35 -108.94
C GLN A 265 55.21 47.79 -109.97
N LYS A 266 55.98 46.75 -109.64
CA LYS A 266 56.87 46.06 -110.60
C LYS A 266 56.10 45.46 -111.78
N LEU A 267 54.92 44.90 -111.53
CA LEU A 267 54.05 44.38 -112.59
C LEU A 267 53.57 45.50 -113.51
N GLU A 268 53.17 46.65 -112.97
CA GLU A 268 52.78 47.83 -113.76
C GLU A 268 53.97 48.44 -114.51
N GLU A 269 55.18 48.45 -113.94
CA GLU A 269 56.41 48.83 -114.66
C GLU A 269 56.72 47.89 -115.83
N LEU A 270 56.47 46.58 -115.68
CA LEU A 270 56.62 45.60 -116.76
C LEU A 270 55.53 45.74 -117.83
N LYS A 271 54.31 46.18 -117.46
CA LYS A 271 53.20 46.43 -118.39
C LYS A 271 53.32 47.77 -119.11
N LYS A 272 54.05 48.76 -118.57
CA LYS A 272 54.41 49.96 -119.34
C LYS A 272 55.11 49.46 -120.60
N PRO A 273 54.69 49.91 -121.80
CA PRO A 273 55.31 49.45 -123.02
C PRO A 273 56.81 49.70 -122.88
N GLN A 274 57.63 48.66 -123.06
CA GLN A 274 59.06 48.81 -123.37
C GLN A 274 59.17 49.51 -124.73
N ALA A 275 58.72 50.75 -124.79
CA ALA A 275 59.03 51.65 -125.84
C ALA A 275 60.51 51.98 -125.69
N SER A 276 61.25 51.73 -126.76
CA SER A 276 62.46 52.48 -127.12
C SER A 276 63.83 51.87 -126.84
N TRP A 277 63.98 50.54 -126.67
CA TRP A 277 65.30 49.92 -126.91
C TRP A 277 65.36 49.34 -128.34
N TRP A 278 64.45 48.45 -128.73
CA TRP A 278 64.34 48.00 -130.14
C TRP A 278 63.98 49.13 -131.12
N LYS A 279 63.20 50.13 -130.67
CA LYS A 279 62.83 51.31 -131.49
C LYS A 279 64.01 52.27 -131.75
N LYS A 280 65.06 52.26 -130.92
CA LYS A 280 66.29 53.06 -131.11
C LYS A 280 67.32 52.36 -132.00
N LEU A 281 67.23 51.04 -132.19
CA LEU A 281 68.13 50.27 -133.05
C LEU A 281 67.69 50.24 -134.52
N LEU A 282 66.44 50.61 -134.82
CA LEU A 282 65.80 50.41 -136.13
C LEU A 282 65.20 51.67 -136.77
N GLY A 283 65.41 52.87 -136.21
CA GLY A 283 64.72 54.06 -136.69
C GLY A 283 65.43 55.39 -136.47
N SER A 284 66.45 55.66 -137.28
CA SER A 284 66.72 56.98 -137.89
C SER A 284 67.90 56.86 -138.86
N SER A 285 67.65 56.16 -139.96
CA SER A 285 68.12 56.61 -141.28
C SER A 285 66.89 57.19 -141.98
N GLU A 286 66.83 58.52 -142.12
CA GLU A 286 66.25 59.28 -143.24
C GLU A 286 65.92 60.71 -142.81
N ASN A 287 66.62 61.64 -143.47
CA ASN A 287 66.47 63.09 -143.58
C ASN A 287 66.79 63.97 -142.35
#